data_AF-A0A6V7L5J9-F1
#
_entry.id   AF-A0A6V7L5J9-F1
#
_cell.length_a   1.000
_cell.length_b   1.000
_cell.length_c   1.000
_cell.angle_alpha   90.00
_cell.angle_beta   90.00
_cell.angle_gamma   90.00
#
_symmetry.space_group_name_H-M   'P 1'
#
loop_
_entity.id
_entity.type
_entity.pdbx_description
1 polymer ?
#
loop_
_entity_poly.entity_id
_entity_poly.type
_entity_poly.pdbx_seq_one_letter_code
_entity_poly.pdbx_strand_id
1 'polypeptide(L)'
;TDSPMGINLPTFPPPADADGPSGGKRQKYSVAKIDIARSKPEPCTVCAFAGWGLTSDAEGSEHSNVLLRLSMNIHCPDDCLYGRCGPKRNMFCAQHWDKRRSTGR
;
A
#
# COMPACT_ATOMS: atom_id res chain seq x y z
N THR A 1 19.29 -10.88 -23.25
CA THR A 1 19.60 -9.84 -22.26
C THR A 1 18.35 -9.01 -22.07
N ASP A 2 17.52 -9.32 -21.07
CA ASP A 2 16.53 -8.37 -20.58
C ASP A 2 16.05 -8.82 -19.20
N SER A 3 16.40 -8.03 -18.18
CA SER A 3 15.96 -8.23 -16.81
C SER A 3 14.70 -7.38 -16.59
N PRO A 4 13.60 -7.93 -16.04
CA PRO A 4 12.46 -7.11 -15.69
C PRO A 4 12.87 -6.15 -14.56
N MET A 5 12.67 -4.84 -14.77
CA MET A 5 12.88 -3.82 -13.76
C MET A 5 11.88 -3.99 -12.63
N GLY A 6 12.21 -4.88 -11.69
CA GLY A 6 11.56 -4.98 -10.39
C GLY A 6 11.90 -3.73 -9.59
N ILE A 7 10.86 -3.05 -9.10
CA ILE A 7 11.02 -2.01 -8.08
C ILE A 7 11.54 -2.73 -6.84
N ASN A 8 12.84 -2.60 -6.55
CA ASN A 8 13.43 -3.08 -5.29
C ASN A 8 12.89 -2.20 -4.15
N LEU A 9 11.68 -2.49 -3.68
CA LEU A 9 11.27 -2.00 -2.38
C LEU A 9 12.17 -2.67 -1.33
N PRO A 10 12.69 -1.92 -0.34
CA PRO A 10 13.39 -2.53 0.77
C PRO A 10 12.46 -3.53 1.46
N THR A 11 12.88 -4.80 1.49
CA THR A 11 12.28 -5.82 2.34
C THR A 11 12.60 -5.44 3.78
N PHE A 12 11.63 -4.88 4.49
CA PHE A 12 11.75 -4.67 5.93
C PHE A 12 11.67 -6.03 6.62
N PRO A 13 12.63 -6.40 7.47
CA PRO A 13 12.49 -7.60 8.27
C PRO A 13 11.27 -7.45 9.18
N PRO A 14 10.50 -8.52 9.42
CA PRO A 14 9.43 -8.48 10.41
C PRO A 14 10.02 -8.06 11.78
N PRO A 15 9.28 -7.30 12.60
CA PRO A 15 9.74 -6.99 13.95
C PRO A 15 9.99 -8.30 14.70
N ALA A 16 11.19 -8.42 15.27
CA ALA A 16 11.55 -9.53 16.14
C ALA A 16 10.55 -9.61 17.30
N ASP A 17 10.18 -10.84 17.63
CA ASP A 17 9.10 -11.22 18.52
C ASP A 17 8.98 -10.38 19.81
N ALA A 18 7.73 -10.05 20.15
CA ALA A 18 7.33 -9.16 21.23
C ALA A 18 7.39 -9.81 22.62
N ASP A 19 8.44 -10.59 22.93
CA ASP A 19 8.64 -11.17 24.27
C ASP A 19 10.13 -11.28 24.62
N GLY A 20 10.70 -10.20 25.18
CA GLY A 20 12.08 -10.17 25.67
C GLY A 20 12.39 -8.92 26.50
N PRO A 21 13.23 -9.01 27.56
CA PRO A 21 13.30 -8.01 28.63
C PRO A 21 13.88 -6.68 28.14
N SER A 22 13.32 -5.61 28.69
CA SER A 22 13.63 -4.20 28.44
C SER A 22 15.11 -3.89 28.68
N GLY A 23 15.91 -4.05 27.63
CA GLY A 23 17.34 -3.74 27.58
C GLY A 23 17.77 -3.55 26.14
N GLY A 24 17.32 -2.47 25.49
CA GLY A 24 17.40 -2.35 24.02
C GLY A 24 18.12 -1.09 23.56
N LYS A 25 19.29 -1.26 22.94
CA LYS A 25 20.08 -0.24 22.24
C LYS A 25 19.18 0.66 21.37
N ARG A 26 19.47 1.97 21.32
CA ARG A 26 18.82 2.94 20.41
C ARG A 26 18.65 2.33 19.02
N GLN A 27 17.40 2.07 18.64
CA GLN A 27 17.05 1.48 17.36
C GLN A 27 17.46 2.49 16.26
N LYS A 28 18.43 2.11 15.44
CA LYS A 28 18.94 2.97 14.38
C LYS A 28 17.88 3.01 13.28
N TYR A 29 17.19 4.13 13.14
CA TYR A 29 16.19 4.32 12.10
C TYR A 29 16.83 4.19 10.71
N SER A 30 16.32 3.29 9.87
CA SER A 30 16.69 3.16 8.47
C SER A 30 15.87 4.15 7.63
N VAL A 31 16.38 5.37 7.50
CA VAL A 31 15.74 6.41 6.68
C VAL A 31 16.37 6.41 5.29
N ALA A 32 15.54 6.21 4.26
CA ALA A 32 15.93 6.26 2.85
C ALA A 32 15.05 7.25 2.08
N LYS A 33 15.59 7.81 0.99
CA LYS A 33 14.84 8.69 0.08
C LYS A 33 14.02 7.84 -0.91
N ILE A 34 12.88 8.36 -1.32
CA ILE A 34 12.05 7.79 -2.38
C ILE A 34 12.13 8.72 -3.60
N ASP A 35 12.40 8.14 -4.77
CA ASP A 35 12.47 8.89 -6.01
C ASP A 35 11.07 9.32 -6.50
N ILE A 36 11.02 10.51 -7.09
CA ILE A 36 9.79 11.03 -7.72
C ILE A 36 9.51 10.24 -8.99
N ALA A 37 8.25 9.86 -9.18
CA ALA A 37 7.79 9.16 -10.38
C ALA A 37 8.03 10.00 -11.64
N ARG A 38 8.54 9.34 -12.70
CA ARG A 38 8.83 9.99 -14.00
C ARG A 38 7.74 9.76 -15.04
N SER A 39 6.79 8.88 -14.76
CA SER A 39 5.69 8.52 -15.65
C SER A 39 4.46 8.16 -14.83
N LYS A 40 3.30 8.22 -15.50
CA LYS A 40 2.05 7.70 -14.96
C LYS A 40 2.17 6.17 -14.83
N PRO A 41 1.63 5.55 -13.76
CA PRO A 41 1.52 4.11 -13.69
C PRO A 41 0.53 3.57 -14.74
N GLU A 42 0.82 2.40 -15.28
CA GLU A 42 -0.08 1.67 -16.17
C GLU A 42 -1.33 1.19 -15.40
N PRO A 43 -2.51 1.10 -16.04
CA PRO A 43 -3.66 0.44 -15.45
C PRO A 43 -3.31 -0.96 -14.93
N CYS A 44 -3.95 -1.39 -13.85
CA CYS A 44 -3.72 -2.67 -13.17
C CYS A 44 -2.35 -2.82 -12.51
N THR A 45 -1.51 -1.78 -12.47
CA THR A 45 -0.26 -1.80 -11.70
C THR A 45 -0.56 -2.06 -10.23
N VAL A 46 0.16 -3.01 -9.63
CA VAL A 46 0.10 -3.30 -8.19
C VAL A 46 0.92 -2.25 -7.44
N CYS A 47 0.30 -1.56 -6.49
CA CYS A 47 0.91 -0.56 -5.64
C CYS A 47 0.90 -0.98 -4.18
N ALA A 48 1.93 -0.58 -3.45
CA ALA A 48 2.01 -0.74 -2.00
C ALA A 48 1.49 0.52 -1.31
N PHE A 49 0.54 0.34 -0.40
CA PHE A 49 0.05 1.36 0.52
C PHE A 49 0.61 1.05 1.89
N ALA A 50 1.05 2.08 2.63
CA ALA A 50 1.54 1.90 3.98
C ALA A 50 1.07 3.03 4.89
N GLY A 51 0.76 2.69 6.14
CA GLY A 51 0.32 3.66 7.14
C GLY A 51 0.03 3.05 8.50
N TRP A 52 -0.27 3.92 9.46
CA TRP A 52 -0.62 3.59 10.85
C TRP A 52 -2.10 3.87 11.16
N GLY A 53 -2.94 3.90 10.11
CA GLY A 53 -4.36 4.23 10.24
C GLY A 53 -5.16 3.18 11.01
N LEU A 54 -6.47 3.41 11.09
CA LEU A 54 -7.43 2.43 11.61
C LEU A 54 -7.40 1.16 10.77
N THR A 55 -7.51 0.01 11.46
CA THR A 55 -7.47 -1.31 10.82
C THR A 55 -8.87 -1.87 10.55
N SER A 56 -9.89 -1.27 11.14
CA SER A 56 -11.30 -1.57 10.91
C SER A 56 -12.13 -0.30 10.88
N ASP A 57 -13.32 -0.41 10.31
CA ASP A 57 -14.37 0.60 10.27
C ASP A 57 -15.29 0.56 11.51
N ALA A 58 -14.99 -0.33 12.47
CA ALA A 58 -15.76 -0.46 13.70
C ALA A 58 -15.61 0.76 14.60
N GLU A 59 -16.69 1.15 15.26
CA GLU A 59 -16.67 2.19 16.28
C GLU A 59 -15.74 1.77 17.44
N GLY A 60 -14.84 2.67 17.84
CA GLY A 60 -13.81 2.37 18.85
C GLY A 60 -12.57 1.67 18.31
N SER A 61 -12.40 1.51 16.98
CA SER A 61 -11.17 0.98 16.39
C SER A 61 -9.96 1.83 16.77
N GLU A 62 -8.85 1.16 17.08
CA GLU A 62 -7.58 1.80 17.41
C GLU A 62 -6.66 1.91 16.19
N HIS A 63 -5.78 2.90 16.23
CA HIS A 63 -4.72 3.05 15.26
C HIS A 63 -3.67 1.97 15.44
N SER A 64 -3.04 1.55 14.35
CA SER A 64 -1.97 0.55 14.45
C SER A 64 -0.73 1.11 15.13
N ASN A 65 -0.17 0.36 16.07
CA ASN A 65 1.12 0.64 16.69
C ASN A 65 2.33 0.25 15.82
N VAL A 66 2.08 -0.38 14.67
CA VAL A 66 3.09 -0.79 13.69
C VAL A 66 2.74 -0.25 12.30
N LEU A 67 3.75 -0.10 11.44
CA LEU A 67 3.50 0.31 10.06
C LEU A 67 2.89 -0.86 9.29
N LEU A 68 1.63 -0.71 8.88
CA LEU A 68 0.95 -1.71 8.06
C LEU A 68 1.25 -1.47 6.58
N ARG A 69 1.27 -2.56 5.81
CA ARG A 69 1.46 -2.53 4.35
C ARG A 69 0.37 -3.34 3.67
N LEU A 70 -0.26 -2.76 2.65
CA LEU A 70 -1.30 -3.40 1.85
C LEU A 70 -0.98 -3.28 0.35
N SER A 71 -1.39 -4.29 -0.43
CA SER A 71 -1.24 -4.26 -1.90
C SER A 71 -2.60 -4.00 -2.56
N MET A 72 -2.65 -2.99 -3.43
CA MET A 72 -3.85 -2.59 -4.16
C MET A 72 -3.50 -2.39 -5.63
N ASN A 73 -4.48 -2.54 -6.53
CA ASN A 73 -4.28 -2.32 -7.95
C ASN A 73 -4.77 -0.93 -8.33
N ILE A 74 -4.04 -0.26 -9.22
CA ILE A 74 -4.52 0.95 -9.87
C ILE A 74 -5.61 0.57 -10.87
N HIS A 75 -6.80 1.11 -10.68
CA HIS A 75 -7.92 0.92 -11.59
C HIS A 75 -7.96 1.97 -12.69
N CYS A 76 -8.58 1.62 -13.81
CA CYS A 76 -8.96 2.58 -14.83
C CYS A 76 -9.83 3.69 -14.21
N PRO A 77 -9.68 4.95 -14.64
CA PRO A 77 -10.51 6.06 -14.18
C PRO A 77 -12.02 5.76 -14.24
N ASP A 78 -12.45 5.04 -15.29
CA ASP A 78 -13.85 4.72 -15.55
C ASP A 78 -14.41 3.65 -14.60
N ASP A 79 -13.55 2.79 -14.06
CA ASP A 79 -13.92 1.75 -13.08
C ASP A 79 -13.95 2.30 -11.64
N CYS A 80 -13.50 3.53 -11.44
CA CYS A 80 -13.49 4.14 -10.12
C CYS A 80 -14.90 4.59 -9.73
N LEU A 81 -15.63 3.71 -9.05
CA LEU A 81 -16.98 3.97 -8.52
C LEU A 81 -16.93 4.91 -7.30
N TYR A 82 -16.42 6.13 -7.47
CA TYR A 82 -16.73 7.24 -6.56
C TYR A 82 -17.86 8.06 -7.18
N GLY A 83 -18.97 8.14 -6.45
CA GLY A 83 -20.25 8.70 -6.89
C GLY A 83 -20.14 9.87 -7.88
N ARG A 84 -20.82 9.71 -9.02
CA ARG A 84 -21.17 10.72 -10.05
C ARG A 84 -20.08 11.59 -10.68
N CYS A 85 -18.83 11.59 -10.21
CA CYS A 85 -17.84 12.61 -10.65
C CYS A 85 -16.52 12.06 -11.21
N GLY A 86 -16.23 10.76 -11.10
CA GLY A 86 -14.95 10.18 -11.57
C GLY A 86 -13.71 10.80 -10.92
N PRO A 87 -12.52 10.20 -11.10
CA PRO A 87 -11.29 10.82 -10.61
C PRO A 87 -10.95 12.06 -11.45
N LYS A 88 -10.57 13.16 -10.79
CA LYS A 88 -10.05 14.36 -11.47
C LYS A 88 -8.73 14.02 -12.19
N ARG A 89 -8.30 14.88 -13.13
CA ARG A 89 -7.08 14.69 -13.96
C ARG A 89 -5.78 14.35 -13.21
N ASN A 90 -5.71 14.65 -11.91
CA ASN A 90 -4.53 14.43 -11.05
C ASN A 90 -4.78 13.41 -9.92
N MET A 91 -5.78 12.53 -10.07
CA MET A 91 -6.13 11.52 -9.08
C MET A 91 -5.98 10.12 -9.66
N PHE A 92 -5.52 9.19 -8.82
CA PHE A 92 -5.49 7.77 -9.13
C PHE A 92 -6.55 7.05 -8.30
N CYS A 93 -7.17 6.04 -8.90
CA CYS A 93 -8.02 5.10 -8.19
C CYS A 93 -7.22 3.86 -7.87
N ALA A 94 -7.20 3.45 -6.61
CA ALA A 94 -6.63 2.18 -6.21
C ALA A 94 -7.66 1.40 -5.39
N GLN A 95 -7.84 0.12 -5.71
CA GLN A 95 -8.74 -0.76 -4.98
C GLN A 95 -8.06 -2.10 -4.73
N HIS A 96 -8.43 -2.76 -3.64
CA HIS A 96 -8.08 -4.15 -3.43
C HIS A 96 -8.87 -5.02 -4.42
N TRP A 97 -8.18 -5.78 -5.25
CA TRP A 97 -8.83 -6.67 -6.20
C TRP A 97 -9.37 -7.91 -5.50
N ASP A 98 -10.67 -7.91 -5.21
CA ASP A 98 -11.35 -9.13 -4.77
C ASP A 98 -11.75 -9.96 -6.00
N LYS A 99 -11.05 -11.09 -6.20
CA LYS A 99 -11.34 -12.04 -7.29
C LYS A 99 -12.76 -12.63 -7.22
N ARG A 100 -13.53 -12.42 -6.15
CA ARG A 100 -14.90 -12.96 -6.01
C ARG A 100 -15.98 -12.18 -6.76
N ARG A 101 -15.70 -11.01 -7.33
CA ARG A 101 -16.71 -10.21 -8.07
C ARG A 101 -16.70 -10.37 -9.59
N SER A 102 -15.81 -11.20 -10.17
CA SER A 102 -15.72 -11.34 -11.64
C SER A 102 -16.62 -12.43 -12.25
N THR A 103 -17.48 -13.09 -11.48
CA THR A 103 -18.52 -14.00 -12.01
C THR A 103 -19.89 -13.33 -11.96
N GLY A 104 -20.20 -12.58 -13.00
CA GLY A 104 -21.50 -11.96 -13.21
C GLY A 104 -21.60 -11.40 -14.62
N ARG A 105 -21.50 -12.28 -15.62
CA ARG A 105 -22.03 -12.04 -16.97
C ARG A 105 -23.50 -12.45 -16.98
#